data_AF-A0A9Q1J4B9-F1
#
_entry.id   AF-A0A9Q1J4B9-F1
#
_cell.length_a   1.000
_cell.length_b   1.000
_cell.length_c   1.000
_cell.angle_alpha   90.00
_cell.angle_beta   90.00
_cell.angle_gamma   90.00
#
_symmetry.space_group_name_H-M   'P 1'
#
loop_
_entity.id
_entity.type
_entity.pdbx_description
1 polymer ?
#
loop_
_entity_poly.entity_id
_entity_poly.type
_entity_poly.pdbx_seq_one_letter_code
_entity_poly.pdbx_strand_id
1 'polypeptide(L)'
;MAAYSATRCLLRCYSRIRNVHQNSQMLAVRTKRMLCSTTAENGTQNERKPQFQDEDVQDILTRITGMDLDKIFKPVKQELTPPTYKLMTDEQLQEATQTAIEEARKRLKMPPILPERQPINDVLAEDTILEGMDTAKYMFTDITLNITHRERFIVVREPTGVLRKASWEERDRVLQVYFPKQGRRIIAPPVFNEENLKIVYQQDRHEDILDLCLVQFEPDSSEYIKVHQATYEDIERQGKQDLLRSTRHFGGLVWYLVNSRRIDGLVTDMLQRDLVQDAASVVSLFHMVHPQSKSATEAREQRAAGTDLIKIYGQTDSQRSGYIELALQAYQQTLLESSG
;
A
#
# COMPACT_ATOMS: atom_id res chain seq x y z
N MET A 1 67.85 -13.09 24.40
CA MET A 1 68.27 -11.99 25.28
C MET A 1 66.99 -11.25 25.71
N ALA A 2 66.35 -11.74 26.78
CA ALA A 2 66.38 -11.17 28.14
C ALA A 2 65.65 -9.81 28.19
N ALA A 3 64.37 -9.78 28.60
CA ALA A 3 63.86 -9.61 30.00
C ALA A 3 63.83 -8.11 30.38
N TYR A 4 62.81 -7.48 30.97
CA TYR A 4 61.98 -7.75 32.17
C TYR A 4 60.72 -6.85 32.05
N SER A 5 59.46 -7.29 32.21
CA SER A 5 58.69 -7.72 33.40
C SER A 5 58.34 -6.62 34.43
N ALA A 6 57.03 -6.43 34.67
CA ALA A 6 56.33 -6.28 35.98
C ALA A 6 54.93 -5.67 35.73
N THR A 7 53.83 -6.41 35.56
CA THR A 7 52.94 -7.06 36.55
C THR A 7 52.58 -6.27 37.82
N ARG A 8 51.29 -5.96 37.98
CA ARG A 8 50.39 -6.32 39.12
C ARG A 8 48.99 -5.71 38.90
N CYS A 9 47.99 -6.56 38.65
CA CYS A 9 46.99 -7.07 39.62
C CYS A 9 45.89 -6.05 39.97
N LEU A 10 44.68 -6.24 39.42
CA LEU A 10 43.57 -7.05 39.98
C LEU A 10 42.82 -6.34 41.12
N LEU A 11 41.66 -5.77 40.79
CA LEU A 11 40.53 -5.71 41.69
C LEU A 11 39.30 -6.32 41.01
N ARG A 12 38.97 -7.53 41.49
CA ARG A 12 37.68 -8.18 41.37
C ARG A 12 36.64 -7.31 42.08
N CYS A 13 35.58 -6.94 41.37
CA CYS A 13 34.28 -6.71 42.00
C CYS A 13 33.29 -7.71 41.40
N TYR A 14 33.02 -8.76 42.17
CA TYR A 14 31.86 -9.60 41.99
C TYR A 14 30.63 -8.84 42.48
N SER A 15 29.62 -8.68 41.63
CA SER A 15 28.24 -8.48 42.08
C SER A 15 27.34 -9.45 41.33
N ARG A 16 27.21 -10.66 41.90
CA ARG A 16 26.05 -11.52 41.68
C ARG A 16 24.88 -10.93 42.47
N ILE A 17 23.86 -10.41 41.80
CA ILE A 17 22.51 -10.33 42.38
C ILE A 17 21.49 -10.76 41.31
N ARG A 18 21.02 -12.00 41.51
CA ARG A 18 19.68 -12.55 41.35
C ARG A 18 18.81 -12.05 40.19
N ASN A 19 18.64 -12.96 39.23
CA ASN A 19 17.37 -13.18 38.52
C ASN A 19 16.22 -13.22 39.54
N VAL A 20 15.34 -12.24 39.47
CA VAL A 20 14.01 -12.31 40.07
C VAL A 20 13.04 -12.53 38.92
N HIS A 21 12.49 -13.74 38.85
CA HIS A 21 11.24 -13.99 38.14
C HIS A 21 10.15 -13.14 38.79
N GLN A 22 9.74 -12.06 38.13
CA GLN A 22 8.48 -11.41 38.44
C GLN A 22 7.42 -11.96 37.50
N ASN A 23 6.65 -12.90 38.07
CA ASN A 23 5.33 -13.27 37.61
C ASN A 23 4.44 -12.03 37.74
N SER A 24 4.25 -11.30 36.64
CA SER A 24 3.27 -10.23 36.55
C SER A 24 2.01 -10.82 35.91
N GLN A 25 1.10 -11.32 36.74
CA GLN A 25 -0.29 -11.50 36.34
C GLN A 25 -0.86 -10.12 36.00
N MET A 26 -0.76 -9.72 34.73
CA MET A 26 -1.54 -8.60 34.24
C MET A 26 -2.97 -9.06 34.01
N LEU A 27 -3.83 -8.71 34.96
CA LEU A 27 -5.27 -8.59 34.76
C LEU A 27 -5.50 -7.73 33.52
N ALA A 28 -5.87 -8.38 32.42
CA ALA A 28 -6.37 -7.73 31.22
C ALA A 28 -7.74 -7.12 31.53
N VAL A 29 -7.72 -5.91 32.09
CA VAL A 29 -8.91 -5.04 32.10
C VAL A 29 -9.17 -4.68 30.64
N ARG A 30 -10.11 -5.41 30.04
CA ARG A 30 -10.71 -5.10 28.74
C ARG A 30 -11.44 -3.76 28.85
N THR A 31 -10.73 -2.65 28.69
CA THR A 31 -11.34 -1.39 28.27
C THR A 31 -11.72 -1.54 26.80
N LYS A 32 -12.99 -1.92 26.57
CA LYS A 32 -13.61 -1.81 25.24
C LYS A 32 -13.45 -0.36 24.78
N ARG A 33 -12.63 -0.13 23.76
CA ARG A 33 -12.71 1.11 22.96
C ARG A 33 -14.11 1.14 22.34
N MET A 34 -14.94 2.05 22.83
CA MET A 34 -16.19 2.44 22.20
C MET A 34 -15.84 3.01 20.82
N LEU A 35 -16.03 2.23 19.76
CA LEU A 35 -16.27 2.81 18.44
C LEU A 35 -17.63 3.50 18.51
N CYS A 36 -17.67 4.79 18.21
CA CYS A 36 -18.92 5.49 17.90
C CYS A 36 -19.55 4.85 16.65
N SER A 37 -20.39 3.85 16.86
CA SER A 37 -21.41 3.46 15.89
C SER A 37 -22.56 4.46 16.04
N THR A 38 -22.70 5.36 15.10
CA THR A 38 -23.96 6.09 14.92
C THR A 38 -25.04 5.05 14.62
N THR A 39 -25.92 4.81 15.59
CA THR A 39 -27.14 4.04 15.41
C THR A 39 -28.08 4.83 14.52
N ALA A 40 -28.09 4.51 13.22
CA ALA A 40 -29.21 4.83 12.36
C ALA A 40 -30.16 3.62 12.41
N GLU A 41 -31.31 3.82 13.05
CA GLU A 41 -32.37 2.82 13.13
C GLU A 41 -33.06 2.62 11.76
N ASN A 42 -33.24 1.35 11.42
CA ASN A 42 -34.23 0.76 10.52
C ASN A 42 -34.50 1.40 9.14
N GLY A 43 -33.82 0.84 8.13
CA GLY A 43 -34.26 0.89 6.74
C GLY A 43 -33.37 0.04 5.85
N THR A 44 -33.83 -1.16 5.48
CA THR A 44 -33.18 -2.15 4.58
C THR A 44 -31.82 -2.68 5.05
N GLN A 45 -31.50 -3.95 4.77
CA GLN A 45 -30.12 -4.43 4.88
C GLN A 45 -29.27 -3.60 3.92
N ASN A 46 -28.67 -2.51 4.40
CA ASN A 46 -27.67 -1.77 3.66
C ASN A 46 -26.49 -2.73 3.48
N GLU A 47 -26.41 -3.38 2.32
CA GLU A 47 -25.25 -4.15 1.90
C GLU A 47 -24.02 -3.26 2.12
N ARG A 48 -23.20 -3.61 3.12
CA ARG A 48 -21.97 -2.87 3.43
C ARG A 48 -21.13 -2.89 2.16
N LYS A 49 -20.78 -1.71 1.65
CA LYS A 49 -19.88 -1.61 0.50
C LYS A 49 -18.59 -2.37 0.82
N PRO A 50 -18.11 -3.24 -0.10
CA PRO A 50 -16.88 -3.99 0.13
C PRO A 50 -15.72 -3.01 0.35
N GLN A 51 -14.86 -3.34 1.30
CA GLN A 51 -13.67 -2.58 1.62
C GLN A 51 -12.45 -3.27 1.02
N PHE A 52 -11.41 -2.50 0.74
CA PHE A 52 -10.17 -3.04 0.17
C PHE A 52 -9.57 -4.16 1.02
N GLN A 53 -9.72 -4.11 2.34
CA GLN A 53 -9.14 -5.09 3.28
C GLN A 53 -10.02 -6.32 3.52
N ASP A 54 -11.20 -6.41 2.92
CA ASP A 54 -12.06 -7.58 3.07
C ASP A 54 -11.37 -8.81 2.44
N GLU A 55 -11.53 -9.99 3.06
CA GLU A 55 -10.82 -11.23 2.66
C GLU A 55 -11.13 -11.61 1.22
N ASP A 56 -12.41 -11.61 0.83
CA ASP A 56 -12.85 -11.93 -0.54
C ASP A 56 -12.22 -11.00 -1.59
N VAL A 57 -12.09 -9.70 -1.26
CA VAL A 57 -11.46 -8.70 -2.14
C VAL A 57 -9.97 -8.95 -2.24
N GLN A 58 -9.29 -9.18 -1.11
CA GLN A 58 -7.86 -9.46 -1.07
C GLN A 58 -7.51 -10.76 -1.80
N ASP A 59 -8.35 -11.79 -1.73
CA ASP A 59 -8.15 -13.06 -2.42
C ASP A 59 -8.23 -12.88 -3.94
N ILE A 60 -9.24 -12.15 -4.43
CA ILE A 60 -9.35 -11.81 -5.85
C ILE A 60 -8.13 -10.99 -6.30
N LEU A 61 -7.79 -9.93 -5.57
CA LEU A 61 -6.68 -9.03 -5.90
C LEU A 61 -5.32 -9.75 -5.89
N THR A 62 -5.10 -10.65 -4.92
CA THR A 62 -3.87 -11.43 -4.83
C THR A 62 -3.75 -12.39 -6.01
N ARG A 63 -4.85 -13.03 -6.43
CA ARG A 63 -4.85 -13.93 -7.57
C ARG A 63 -4.55 -13.20 -8.89
N ILE A 64 -5.26 -12.10 -9.18
CA ILE A 64 -5.06 -11.35 -10.44
C ILE A 64 -3.70 -10.65 -10.52
N THR A 65 -3.06 -10.36 -9.37
CA THR A 65 -1.72 -9.77 -9.34
C THR A 65 -0.69 -10.70 -9.97
N GLY A 66 -0.89 -12.02 -9.84
CA GLY A 66 0.07 -13.03 -10.27
C GLY A 66 1.32 -13.05 -9.40
N MET A 67 2.18 -14.02 -9.65
CA MET A 67 3.46 -14.18 -8.97
C MET A 67 4.53 -14.59 -9.97
N ASP A 68 5.30 -13.59 -10.40
CA ASP A 68 6.50 -13.80 -11.21
C ASP A 68 7.73 -13.59 -10.34
N LEU A 69 8.42 -14.68 -10.01
CA LEU A 69 9.60 -14.65 -9.13
C LEU A 69 10.75 -13.85 -9.73
N ASP A 70 10.93 -13.89 -11.05
CA ASP A 70 12.01 -13.18 -11.73
C ASP A 70 11.81 -11.67 -11.66
N LYS A 71 10.55 -11.22 -11.78
CA LYS A 71 10.19 -9.82 -11.61
C LYS A 71 10.26 -9.36 -10.15
N ILE A 72 9.78 -10.17 -9.21
CA ILE A 72 9.76 -9.84 -7.76
C ILE A 72 11.19 -9.77 -7.19
N PHE A 73 12.06 -10.66 -7.63
CA PHE A 73 13.46 -10.73 -7.21
C PHE A 73 14.42 -10.15 -8.27
N LYS A 74 13.96 -9.11 -9.00
CA LYS A 74 14.80 -8.41 -9.98
C LYS A 74 16.11 -7.92 -9.34
N PRO A 75 17.26 -8.07 -10.01
CA PRO A 75 18.53 -7.58 -9.50
C PRO A 75 18.49 -6.07 -9.24
N VAL A 76 18.77 -5.67 -7.99
CA VAL A 76 18.81 -4.26 -7.59
C VAL A 76 20.23 -3.73 -7.71
N LYS A 77 20.36 -2.47 -8.14
CA LYS A 77 21.65 -1.76 -8.15
C LYS A 77 22.09 -1.50 -6.71
N GLN A 78 22.92 -2.39 -6.18
CA GLN A 78 23.50 -2.30 -4.83
C GLN A 78 24.94 -2.80 -4.85
N GLU A 79 25.67 -2.60 -3.76
CA GLU A 79 27.01 -3.16 -3.61
C GLU A 79 26.95 -4.69 -3.72
N LEU A 80 27.68 -5.24 -4.69
CA LEU A 80 27.64 -6.66 -5.01
C LEU A 80 28.59 -7.43 -4.11
N THR A 81 28.06 -8.48 -3.48
CA THR A 81 28.85 -9.50 -2.79
C THR A 81 29.03 -10.72 -3.70
N PRO A 82 30.15 -11.47 -3.58
CA PRO A 82 30.32 -12.70 -4.35
C PRO A 82 29.18 -13.69 -4.08
N PRO A 83 28.59 -14.33 -5.10
CA PRO A 83 27.50 -15.28 -4.93
C PRO A 83 27.99 -16.55 -4.23
N THR A 84 27.11 -17.18 -3.45
CA THR A 84 27.39 -18.47 -2.78
C THR A 84 26.72 -19.59 -3.56
N TYR A 85 27.51 -20.54 -4.05
CA TYR A 85 27.02 -21.73 -4.75
C TYR A 85 26.78 -22.87 -3.76
N LYS A 86 25.69 -23.60 -3.95
CA LYS A 86 25.34 -24.80 -3.16
C LYS A 86 24.93 -25.91 -4.11
N LEU A 87 25.36 -27.13 -3.83
CA LEU A 87 24.87 -28.34 -4.51
C LEU A 87 23.62 -28.81 -3.76
N MET A 88 22.52 -28.97 -4.47
CA MET A 88 21.22 -29.34 -3.90
C MET A 88 20.66 -30.59 -4.58
N THR A 89 19.93 -31.41 -3.83
CA THR A 89 19.06 -32.45 -4.39
C THR A 89 17.76 -31.83 -4.90
N ASP A 90 16.98 -32.57 -5.68
CA ASP A 90 15.69 -32.09 -6.20
C ASP A 90 14.72 -31.70 -5.07
N GLU A 91 14.70 -32.47 -3.98
CA GLU A 91 13.90 -32.18 -2.78
C GLU A 91 14.32 -30.84 -2.14
N GLN A 92 15.62 -30.61 -1.97
CA GLN A 92 16.15 -29.36 -1.43
C GLN A 92 15.88 -28.15 -2.33
N LEU A 93 15.88 -28.35 -3.65
CA LEU A 93 15.52 -27.33 -4.62
C LEU A 93 14.03 -26.96 -4.52
N GLN A 94 13.16 -27.95 -4.32
CA GLN A 94 11.73 -27.72 -4.08
C GLN A 94 11.48 -26.95 -2.78
N GLU A 95 12.17 -27.30 -1.69
CA GLU A 95 12.08 -26.56 -0.43
C GLU A 95 12.58 -25.10 -0.58
N ALA A 96 13.67 -24.89 -1.32
CA ALA A 96 14.21 -23.56 -1.57
C ALA A 96 13.24 -22.71 -2.42
N THR A 97 12.60 -23.30 -3.43
CA THR A 97 11.59 -22.61 -4.24
C THR A 97 10.32 -22.29 -3.45
N GLN A 98 9.85 -23.19 -2.57
CA GLN A 98 8.74 -22.88 -1.65
C GLN A 98 9.08 -21.72 -0.70
N THR A 99 10.30 -21.71 -0.15
CA THR A 99 10.76 -20.61 0.70
C THR A 99 10.77 -19.27 -0.06
N ALA A 100 11.25 -19.28 -1.31
CA ALA A 100 11.23 -18.10 -2.17
C ALA A 100 9.80 -17.62 -2.46
N ILE A 101 8.85 -18.53 -2.66
CA ILE A 101 7.42 -18.23 -2.86
C ILE A 101 6.83 -17.57 -1.60
N GLU A 102 7.14 -18.07 -0.41
CA GLU A 102 6.68 -17.47 0.86
C GLU A 102 7.24 -16.06 1.07
N GLU A 103 8.51 -15.84 0.75
CA GLU A 103 9.12 -14.52 0.78
C GLU A 103 8.50 -13.58 -0.26
N ALA A 104 8.22 -14.08 -1.47
CA ALA A 104 7.54 -13.34 -2.52
C ALA A 104 6.15 -12.88 -2.06
N ARG A 105 5.37 -13.76 -1.42
CA ARG A 105 4.07 -13.41 -0.82
C ARG A 105 4.18 -12.29 0.20
N LYS A 106 5.21 -12.32 1.06
CA LYS A 106 5.46 -11.24 2.04
C LYS A 106 5.79 -9.91 1.36
N ARG A 107 6.57 -9.93 0.27
CA ARG A 107 6.92 -8.73 -0.51
C ARG A 107 5.73 -8.16 -1.29
N LEU A 108 4.86 -9.02 -1.82
CA LEU A 108 3.66 -8.65 -2.58
C LEU A 108 2.51 -8.13 -1.72
N LYS A 109 2.65 -8.12 -0.38
CA LYS A 109 1.63 -7.60 0.51
C LYS A 109 1.26 -6.16 0.12
N MET A 110 0.00 -5.98 -0.30
CA MET A 110 -0.51 -4.71 -0.78
C MET A 110 -0.58 -3.68 0.35
N PRO A 111 -0.21 -2.41 0.10
CA PRO A 111 -0.39 -1.34 1.06
C PRO A 111 -1.89 -1.06 1.30
N PRO A 112 -2.30 -0.71 2.51
CA PRO A 112 -3.70 -0.37 2.78
C PRO A 112 -4.08 0.93 2.09
N ILE A 113 -5.29 0.98 1.54
CA ILE A 113 -5.85 2.19 0.93
C ILE A 113 -6.69 2.89 1.99
N LEU A 114 -6.34 4.15 2.29
CA LEU A 114 -7.02 4.99 3.26
C LEU A 114 -7.60 6.23 2.58
N PRO A 115 -8.71 6.79 3.09
CA PRO A 115 -9.19 8.09 2.64
C PRO A 115 -8.23 9.20 3.08
N GLU A 116 -8.33 10.35 2.41
CA GLU A 116 -7.56 11.53 2.77
C GLU A 116 -7.89 11.99 4.20
N ARG A 117 -6.85 12.23 4.98
CA ARG A 117 -6.98 12.73 6.36
C ARG A 117 -7.50 14.16 6.39
N GLN A 118 -8.36 14.46 7.36
CA GLN A 118 -8.88 15.82 7.57
C GLN A 118 -7.81 16.74 8.19
N PRO A 119 -7.76 18.03 7.82
CA PRO A 119 -6.82 18.99 8.39
C PRO A 119 -7.07 19.19 9.90
N ILE A 120 -5.99 19.37 10.65
CA ILE A 120 -6.05 19.62 12.10
C ILE A 120 -6.09 21.13 12.33
N ASN A 121 -7.24 21.64 12.79
CA ASN A 121 -7.43 23.04 13.15
C ASN A 121 -7.90 23.12 14.61
N ASP A 122 -7.00 22.78 15.54
CA ASP A 122 -7.29 22.75 16.97
C ASP A 122 -6.38 23.71 17.73
N VAL A 123 -7.00 24.69 18.39
CA VAL A 123 -6.33 25.73 19.18
C VAL A 123 -6.47 25.38 20.66
N LEU A 124 -5.34 25.30 21.35
CA LEU A 124 -5.29 24.89 22.76
C LEU A 124 -5.38 26.08 23.71
N ALA A 125 -4.70 27.18 23.37
CA ALA A 125 -4.67 28.40 24.17
C ALA A 125 -4.33 29.61 23.31
N GLU A 126 -4.78 30.79 23.73
CA GLU A 126 -4.52 32.07 23.08
C GLU A 126 -4.07 33.09 24.14
N ASP A 127 -2.80 33.50 24.08
CA ASP A 127 -2.27 34.53 24.99
C ASP A 127 -1.79 35.74 24.18
N THR A 128 -2.69 36.71 24.00
CA THR A 128 -2.44 37.94 23.23
C THR A 128 -1.31 38.80 23.80
N ILE A 129 -0.95 38.61 25.07
CA ILE A 129 0.18 39.30 25.72
C ILE A 129 1.51 38.95 25.04
N LEU A 130 1.60 37.78 24.41
CA LEU A 130 2.81 37.33 23.72
C LEU A 130 2.85 37.74 22.24
N GLU A 131 1.83 38.43 21.75
CA GLU A 131 1.78 38.92 20.38
C GLU A 131 2.90 39.94 20.12
N GLY A 132 3.68 39.71 19.06
CA GLY A 132 4.75 40.62 18.64
C GLY A 132 6.05 40.54 19.45
N MET A 133 6.14 39.64 20.44
CA MET A 133 7.40 39.39 21.19
C MET A 133 8.44 38.64 20.36
N ASP A 134 7.98 37.65 19.58
CA ASP A 134 8.82 36.81 18.73
C ASP A 134 8.46 36.98 17.26
N THR A 135 9.44 36.78 16.37
CA THR A 135 9.24 36.85 14.89
C THR A 135 8.97 35.49 14.26
N ALA A 136 9.41 34.40 14.91
CA ALA A 136 9.29 33.04 14.40
C ALA A 136 8.34 32.20 15.25
N LYS A 137 7.77 31.16 14.64
CA LYS A 137 6.99 30.15 15.36
C LYS A 137 7.90 29.15 16.06
N TYR A 138 7.52 28.71 17.25
CA TYR A 138 8.20 27.63 17.97
C TYR A 138 7.39 26.34 17.86
N MET A 139 8.09 25.22 17.64
CA MET A 139 7.46 23.90 17.58
C MET A 139 7.94 23.06 18.74
N PHE A 140 7.00 22.58 19.56
CA PHE A 140 7.28 21.70 20.68
C PHE A 140 6.78 20.29 20.35
N THR A 141 7.66 19.31 20.50
CA THR A 141 7.39 17.91 20.14
C THR A 141 7.73 17.02 21.32
N ASP A 142 6.77 16.21 21.73
CA ASP A 142 7.03 15.14 22.68
C ASP A 142 7.86 14.03 22.01
N ILE A 143 9.04 13.73 22.54
CA ILE A 143 9.97 12.72 22.00
C ILE A 143 9.95 11.39 22.79
N THR A 144 8.93 11.16 23.61
CA THR A 144 8.78 9.91 24.39
C THR A 144 8.71 8.68 23.47
N LEU A 145 9.53 7.65 23.73
CA LEU A 145 9.68 6.48 22.85
C LEU A 145 8.44 5.57 22.81
N ASN A 146 7.74 5.38 23.93
CA ASN A 146 6.65 4.41 24.04
C ASN A 146 5.29 4.90 23.49
N ILE A 147 5.27 6.00 22.71
CA ILE A 147 4.05 6.60 22.16
C ILE A 147 4.06 6.45 20.64
N THR A 148 2.92 6.05 20.08
CA THR A 148 2.78 5.90 18.63
C THR A 148 2.87 7.25 17.92
N HIS A 149 3.38 7.25 16.68
CA HIS A 149 3.52 8.47 15.90
C HIS A 149 2.18 9.15 15.57
N ARG A 150 1.04 8.46 15.67
CA ARG A 150 -0.30 9.07 15.49
C ARG A 150 -0.83 9.75 16.76
N GLU A 151 -0.48 9.24 17.95
CA GLU A 151 -0.97 9.77 19.23
C GLU A 151 -0.04 10.83 19.85
N ARG A 152 1.18 10.98 19.32
CA ARG A 152 2.19 11.94 19.80
C ARG A 152 1.68 13.39 19.79
N PHE A 153 1.98 14.14 20.85
CA PHE A 153 1.64 15.56 20.95
C PHE A 153 2.70 16.43 20.27
N ILE A 154 2.24 17.24 19.31
CA ILE A 154 3.06 18.23 18.62
C ILE A 154 2.27 19.53 18.55
N VAL A 155 2.82 20.58 19.13
CA VAL A 155 2.17 21.89 19.24
C VAL A 155 3.06 22.98 18.67
N VAL A 156 2.43 24.01 18.15
CA VAL A 156 3.07 25.15 17.51
C VAL A 156 2.62 26.40 18.26
N ARG A 157 3.59 27.18 18.73
CA ARG A 157 3.37 28.51 19.26
C ARG A 157 3.64 29.52 18.16
N GLU A 158 2.60 30.22 17.75
CA GLU A 158 2.68 31.26 16.73
C GLU A 158 3.11 32.61 17.34
N PRO A 159 3.72 33.51 16.55
CA PRO A 159 4.09 34.86 17.01
C PRO A 159 2.89 35.73 17.40
N THR A 160 1.67 35.32 17.03
CA THR A 160 0.40 35.92 17.46
C THR A 160 0.05 35.60 18.93
N GLY A 161 0.79 34.69 19.58
CA GLY A 161 0.47 34.22 20.92
C GLY A 161 -0.50 33.03 20.95
N VAL A 162 -0.87 32.47 19.80
CA VAL A 162 -1.73 31.28 19.70
C VAL A 162 -0.91 30.00 19.87
N LEU A 163 -1.33 29.11 20.77
CA LEU A 163 -0.83 27.73 20.88
C LEU A 163 -1.82 26.78 20.23
N ARG A 164 -1.44 26.20 19.09
CA ARG A 164 -2.26 25.26 18.33
C ARG A 164 -1.58 23.90 18.15
N LYS A 165 -2.34 22.89 17.75
CA LYS A 165 -1.75 21.65 17.23
C LYS A 165 -1.05 21.90 15.90
N ALA A 166 0.02 21.14 15.65
CA ALA A 166 0.73 21.18 14.38
C ALA A 166 -0.15 20.66 13.24
N SER A 167 0.01 21.22 12.04
CA SER A 167 -0.60 20.65 10.83
C SER A 167 -0.01 19.28 10.54
N TRP A 168 -0.65 18.52 9.66
CA TRP A 168 -0.16 17.21 9.27
C TRP A 168 1.21 17.26 8.57
N GLU A 169 1.45 18.28 7.74
CA GLU A 169 2.72 18.48 7.05
C GLU A 169 3.83 18.86 8.04
N GLU A 170 3.51 19.74 8.99
CA GLU A 170 4.41 20.12 10.08
C GLU A 170 4.77 18.89 10.93
N ARG A 171 3.77 18.08 11.28
CA ARG A 171 3.94 16.83 12.03
C ARG A 171 4.84 15.85 11.32
N ASP A 172 4.55 15.54 10.05
CA ASP A 172 5.31 14.57 9.26
C ASP A 172 6.79 14.98 9.11
N ARG A 173 7.05 16.27 8.91
CA ARG A 173 8.41 16.81 8.82
C ARG A 173 9.18 16.69 10.12
N VAL A 174 8.56 17.08 11.23
CA VAL A 174 9.22 17.06 12.55
C VAL A 174 9.41 15.64 13.07
N LEU A 175 8.46 14.74 12.79
CA LEU A 175 8.64 13.32 13.07
C LEU A 175 9.86 12.76 12.35
N GLN A 176 10.10 13.12 11.09
CA GLN A 176 11.31 12.67 10.37
C GLN A 176 12.61 13.24 10.95
N VAL A 177 12.58 14.41 11.59
CA VAL A 177 13.76 15.02 12.25
C VAL A 177 14.14 14.23 13.50
N TYR A 178 13.18 13.93 14.37
CA TYR A 178 13.44 13.23 15.63
C TYR A 178 13.48 11.71 15.49
N PHE A 179 12.71 11.15 14.55
CA PHE A 179 12.56 9.72 14.30
C PHE A 179 12.81 9.42 12.80
N PRO A 180 14.08 9.44 12.35
CA PRO A 180 14.39 9.30 10.93
C PRO A 180 14.03 7.90 10.41
N LYS A 181 13.11 7.84 9.45
CA LYS A 181 12.81 6.64 8.67
C LYS A 181 13.74 6.57 7.45
N GLN A 182 14.32 5.39 7.19
CA GLN A 182 15.18 5.17 6.04
C GLN A 182 14.45 5.48 4.72
N GLY A 183 15.10 6.24 3.84
CA GLY A 183 14.58 6.63 2.53
C GLY A 183 13.62 7.84 2.54
N ARG A 184 13.00 8.17 3.67
CA ARG A 184 12.13 9.37 3.79
C ARG A 184 12.97 10.62 3.94
N ARG A 185 12.67 11.67 3.17
CA ARG A 185 13.31 12.98 3.27
C ARG A 185 12.41 13.98 4.00
N ILE A 186 13.00 14.94 4.71
CA ILE A 186 12.26 16.01 5.40
C ILE A 186 11.53 16.90 4.39
N ILE A 187 12.20 17.23 3.29
CA ILE A 187 11.61 17.94 2.16
C ILE A 187 11.32 16.90 1.08
N ALA A 188 10.08 16.90 0.58
CA ALA A 188 9.69 16.00 -0.49
C ALA A 188 10.62 16.18 -1.72
N PRO A 189 11.12 15.09 -2.32
CA PRO A 189 11.89 15.18 -3.54
C PRO A 189 11.12 15.89 -4.67
N PRO A 190 11.79 16.70 -5.51
CA PRO A 190 11.12 17.43 -6.60
C PRO A 190 10.56 16.53 -7.69
N VAL A 191 10.89 15.23 -7.69
CA VAL A 191 10.34 14.24 -8.63
C VAL A 191 8.82 14.13 -8.56
N PHE A 192 8.21 14.49 -7.44
CA PHE A 192 6.77 14.47 -7.24
C PHE A 192 6.04 15.68 -7.86
N ASN A 193 6.79 16.66 -8.39
CA ASN A 193 6.18 17.75 -9.16
C ASN A 193 5.61 17.20 -10.48
N GLU A 194 4.47 17.73 -10.93
CA GLU A 194 3.75 17.23 -12.11
C GLU A 194 4.61 17.16 -13.38
N GLU A 195 5.47 18.16 -13.60
CA GLU A 195 6.37 18.21 -14.75
C GLU A 195 7.37 17.06 -14.74
N ASN A 196 7.94 16.77 -13.56
CA ASN A 196 8.93 15.71 -13.39
C ASN A 196 8.28 14.33 -13.43
N LEU A 197 7.06 14.18 -12.91
CA LEU A 197 6.30 12.93 -12.99
C LEU A 197 6.10 12.51 -14.45
N LYS A 198 5.73 13.44 -15.35
CA LYS A 198 5.56 13.15 -16.78
C LYS A 198 6.84 12.59 -17.42
N ILE A 199 8.01 13.13 -17.05
CA ILE A 199 9.30 12.65 -17.54
C ILE A 199 9.55 11.21 -17.08
N VAL A 200 9.21 10.89 -15.83
CA VAL A 200 9.40 9.53 -15.30
C VAL A 200 8.42 8.54 -15.93
N TYR A 201 7.19 8.96 -16.21
CA TYR A 201 6.20 8.14 -16.91
C TYR A 201 6.60 7.81 -18.34
N GLN A 202 7.27 8.72 -19.05
CA GLN A 202 7.83 8.44 -20.38
C GLN A 202 8.91 7.35 -20.36
N GLN A 203 9.52 7.09 -19.20
CA GLN A 203 10.55 6.06 -19.02
C GLN A 203 10.00 4.72 -18.51
N ASP A 204 8.67 4.57 -18.39
CA ASP A 204 8.02 3.36 -17.86
C ASP A 204 8.43 2.99 -16.43
N ARG A 205 8.81 3.99 -15.64
CA ARG A 205 9.27 3.85 -14.25
C ARG A 205 8.16 4.14 -13.23
N HIS A 206 6.94 3.69 -13.52
CA HIS A 206 5.78 3.89 -12.66
C HIS A 206 5.95 3.19 -11.31
N GLU A 207 6.46 1.95 -11.31
CA GLU A 207 6.73 1.17 -10.09
C GLU A 207 7.67 1.92 -9.13
N ASP A 208 8.74 2.51 -9.66
CA ASP A 208 9.73 3.24 -8.86
C ASP A 208 9.13 4.48 -8.18
N ILE A 209 8.20 5.18 -8.84
CA ILE A 209 7.49 6.34 -8.25
C ILE A 209 6.56 5.89 -7.14
N LEU A 210 5.82 4.80 -7.33
CA LEU A 210 4.92 4.28 -6.31
C LEU A 210 5.70 3.77 -5.08
N ASP A 211 6.84 3.11 -5.30
CA ASP A 211 7.74 2.69 -4.23
C ASP A 211 8.35 3.88 -3.48
N LEU A 212 8.78 4.93 -4.19
CA LEU A 212 9.27 6.15 -3.55
C LEU A 212 8.16 6.85 -2.76
N CYS A 213 6.94 6.87 -3.28
CA CYS A 213 5.76 7.46 -2.63
C CYS A 213 5.44 6.75 -1.31
N LEU A 214 5.44 5.42 -1.28
CA LEU A 214 5.23 4.60 -0.08
C LEU A 214 6.23 4.90 1.05
N VAL A 215 7.47 5.25 0.69
CA VAL A 215 8.50 5.56 1.67
C VAL A 215 8.39 7.01 2.13
N GLN A 216 8.13 7.93 1.20
CA GLN A 216 8.16 9.37 1.43
C GLN A 216 6.93 9.90 2.20
N PHE A 217 5.73 9.41 1.88
CA PHE A 217 4.47 9.92 2.41
C PHE A 217 3.72 8.86 3.22
N GLU A 218 2.81 9.33 4.08
CA GLU A 218 1.86 8.46 4.77
C GLU A 218 0.68 8.12 3.85
N PRO A 219 0.07 6.93 3.96
CA PRO A 219 -0.97 6.45 3.04
C PRO A 219 -2.27 7.26 3.05
N ASP A 220 -2.52 8.05 4.09
CA ASP A 220 -3.68 8.96 4.22
C ASP A 220 -3.35 10.42 3.87
N SER A 221 -2.12 10.70 3.43
CA SER A 221 -1.69 12.01 2.98
C SER A 221 -2.29 12.37 1.62
N SER A 222 -2.63 13.65 1.43
CA SER A 222 -3.14 14.18 0.16
C SER A 222 -2.17 13.95 -1.00
N GLU A 223 -0.88 14.21 -0.78
CA GLU A 223 0.17 14.02 -1.79
C GLU A 223 0.36 12.54 -2.16
N TYR A 224 0.22 11.62 -1.19
CA TYR A 224 0.26 10.19 -1.46
C TYR A 224 -0.87 9.80 -2.43
N ILE A 225 -2.10 10.20 -2.10
CA ILE A 225 -3.28 9.88 -2.90
C ILE A 225 -3.17 10.49 -4.30
N LYS A 226 -2.77 11.76 -4.42
CA LYS A 226 -2.60 12.44 -5.72
C LYS A 226 -1.59 11.73 -6.62
N VAL A 227 -0.42 11.38 -6.10
CA VAL A 227 0.64 10.73 -6.90
C VAL A 227 0.18 9.33 -7.35
N HIS A 228 -0.45 8.55 -6.46
CA HIS A 228 -1.00 7.25 -6.83
C HIS A 228 -2.07 7.37 -7.92
N GLN A 229 -3.04 8.28 -7.76
CA GLN A 229 -4.09 8.52 -8.76
C GLN A 229 -3.51 8.96 -10.11
N ALA A 230 -2.59 9.92 -10.12
CA ALA A 230 -1.96 10.40 -11.34
C ALA A 230 -1.18 9.29 -12.06
N THR A 231 -0.50 8.42 -11.31
CA THR A 231 0.23 7.27 -11.87
C THR A 231 -0.74 6.26 -12.48
N TYR A 232 -1.84 5.94 -11.78
CA TYR A 232 -2.86 5.01 -12.28
C TYR A 232 -3.57 5.52 -13.53
N GLU A 233 -3.87 6.81 -13.59
CA GLU A 233 -4.46 7.44 -14.77
C GLU A 233 -3.52 7.41 -15.98
N ASP A 234 -2.22 7.61 -15.78
CA ASP A 234 -1.25 7.51 -16.87
C ASP A 234 -1.11 6.07 -17.39
N ILE A 235 -1.07 5.08 -16.48
CA ILE A 235 -1.04 3.65 -16.83
C ILE A 235 -2.28 3.25 -17.64
N GLU A 236 -3.48 3.68 -17.22
CA GLU A 236 -4.72 3.41 -17.93
C GLU A 236 -4.74 4.05 -19.31
N ARG A 237 -4.30 5.31 -19.41
CA ARG A 237 -4.23 6.05 -20.68
C ARG A 237 -3.30 5.37 -21.69
N GLN A 238 -2.16 4.85 -21.23
CA GLN A 238 -1.15 4.24 -22.09
C GLN A 238 -1.36 2.72 -22.28
N GLY A 239 -2.28 2.09 -21.54
CA GLY A 239 -2.49 0.64 -21.58
C GLY A 239 -1.28 -0.15 -21.08
N LYS A 240 -0.60 0.33 -20.04
CA LYS A 240 0.64 -0.26 -19.49
C LYS A 240 0.43 -0.99 -18.15
N GLN A 241 -0.68 -1.73 -18.01
CA GLN A 241 -1.06 -2.39 -16.75
C GLN A 241 -0.05 -3.45 -16.32
N ASP A 242 0.61 -4.09 -17.28
CA ASP A 242 1.63 -5.12 -17.06
C ASP A 242 2.85 -4.62 -16.28
N LEU A 243 3.16 -3.32 -16.33
CA LEU A 243 4.24 -2.74 -15.53
C LEU A 243 4.03 -3.02 -14.03
N LEU A 244 2.79 -2.96 -13.56
CA LEU A 244 2.46 -3.20 -12.15
C LEU A 244 2.08 -4.65 -11.84
N ARG A 245 1.96 -5.56 -12.81
CA ARG A 245 1.75 -6.99 -12.51
C ARG A 245 2.89 -7.57 -11.69
N SER A 246 2.59 -8.54 -10.83
CA SER A 246 3.56 -9.11 -9.88
C SER A 246 4.24 -8.04 -9.01
N THR A 247 3.54 -6.94 -8.71
CA THR A 247 3.97 -5.93 -7.73
C THR A 247 2.87 -5.73 -6.69
N ARG A 248 3.24 -5.26 -5.50
CA ARG A 248 2.31 -4.89 -4.42
C ARG A 248 1.34 -3.76 -4.79
N HIS A 249 1.60 -3.03 -5.88
CA HIS A 249 0.80 -1.88 -6.30
C HIS A 249 -0.37 -2.26 -7.22
N PHE A 250 -0.37 -3.48 -7.77
CA PHE A 250 -1.38 -3.90 -8.74
C PHE A 250 -2.79 -3.83 -8.15
N GLY A 251 -3.01 -4.34 -6.95
CA GLY A 251 -4.34 -4.28 -6.34
C GLY A 251 -4.82 -2.86 -6.08
N GLY A 252 -3.90 -1.92 -5.79
CA GLY A 252 -4.22 -0.50 -5.67
C GLY A 252 -4.73 0.10 -6.98
N LEU A 253 -4.09 -0.24 -8.10
CA LEU A 253 -4.52 0.14 -9.45
C LEU A 253 -5.92 -0.44 -9.75
N VAL A 254 -6.10 -1.75 -9.57
CA VAL A 254 -7.38 -2.41 -9.88
C VAL A 254 -8.51 -1.83 -9.02
N TRP A 255 -8.28 -1.63 -7.73
CA TRP A 255 -9.27 -1.03 -6.83
C TRP A 255 -9.65 0.39 -7.27
N TYR A 256 -8.69 1.21 -7.69
CA TYR A 256 -8.96 2.54 -8.21
C TYR A 256 -9.79 2.51 -9.52
N LEU A 257 -9.46 1.61 -10.44
CA LEU A 257 -10.19 1.45 -11.71
C LEU A 257 -11.62 0.94 -11.50
N VAL A 258 -11.81 -0.03 -10.61
CA VAL A 258 -13.15 -0.56 -10.27
C VAL A 258 -14.01 0.53 -9.64
N ASN A 259 -13.48 1.30 -8.69
CA ASN A 259 -14.23 2.40 -8.06
C ASN A 259 -14.56 3.52 -9.05
N SER A 260 -13.66 3.82 -10.00
CA SER A 260 -13.91 4.82 -11.05
C SER A 260 -14.68 4.28 -12.26
N ARG A 261 -15.10 3.01 -12.25
CA ARG A 261 -15.82 2.34 -13.35
C ARG A 261 -15.07 2.35 -14.69
N ARG A 262 -13.73 2.27 -14.65
CA ARG A 262 -12.84 2.29 -15.83
C ARG A 262 -12.03 1.00 -15.94
N ILE A 263 -12.70 -0.15 -15.95
CA ILE A 263 -12.01 -1.45 -16.03
C ILE A 263 -11.83 -1.96 -17.46
N ASP A 264 -12.46 -1.34 -18.47
CA ASP A 264 -12.42 -1.75 -19.88
C ASP A 264 -10.99 -2.02 -20.39
N GLY A 265 -10.07 -1.09 -20.14
CA GLY A 265 -8.68 -1.21 -20.58
C GLY A 265 -7.96 -2.37 -19.91
N LEU A 266 -8.21 -2.61 -18.61
CA LEU A 266 -7.62 -3.71 -17.86
C LEU A 266 -8.17 -5.07 -18.32
N VAL A 267 -9.48 -5.16 -18.52
CA VAL A 267 -10.13 -6.39 -19.05
C VAL A 267 -9.59 -6.71 -20.44
N THR A 268 -9.46 -5.70 -21.30
CA THR A 268 -8.90 -5.88 -22.65
C THR A 268 -7.46 -6.38 -22.62
N ASP A 269 -6.59 -5.78 -21.78
CA ASP A 269 -5.20 -6.24 -21.60
C ASP A 269 -5.14 -7.69 -21.09
N MET A 270 -6.01 -8.06 -20.14
CA MET A 270 -6.10 -9.42 -19.62
C MET A 270 -6.52 -10.42 -20.71
N LEU A 271 -7.51 -10.07 -21.54
CA LEU A 271 -7.97 -10.94 -22.63
C LEU A 271 -6.90 -11.13 -23.71
N GLN A 272 -6.17 -10.06 -24.08
CA GLN A 272 -5.09 -10.12 -25.06
C GLN A 272 -3.89 -10.99 -24.62
N ARG A 273 -3.78 -11.25 -23.32
CA ARG A 273 -2.72 -12.08 -22.71
C ARG A 273 -3.20 -13.48 -22.34
N ASP A 274 -4.38 -13.88 -22.82
CA ASP A 274 -5.03 -15.16 -22.52
C ASP A 274 -5.36 -15.37 -21.02
N LEU A 275 -5.47 -14.28 -20.25
CA LEU A 275 -5.77 -14.29 -18.81
C LEU A 275 -7.26 -14.11 -18.54
N VAL A 276 -8.08 -14.96 -19.17
CA VAL A 276 -9.55 -14.88 -19.13
C VAL A 276 -10.12 -15.08 -17.74
N GLN A 277 -9.51 -15.95 -16.94
CA GLN A 277 -9.93 -16.15 -15.55
C GLN A 277 -9.72 -14.90 -14.70
N ASP A 278 -8.60 -14.20 -14.89
CA ASP A 278 -8.33 -12.93 -14.20
C ASP A 278 -9.33 -11.86 -14.65
N ALA A 279 -9.60 -11.77 -15.95
CA ALA A 279 -10.59 -10.84 -16.50
C ALA A 279 -11.99 -11.07 -15.90
N ALA A 280 -12.45 -12.32 -15.83
CA ALA A 280 -13.73 -12.66 -15.20
C ALA A 280 -13.77 -12.29 -13.72
N SER A 281 -12.61 -12.33 -13.06
CA SER A 281 -12.47 -12.02 -11.63
C SER A 281 -12.49 -10.53 -11.36
N VAL A 282 -11.91 -9.72 -12.25
CA VAL A 282 -12.04 -8.26 -12.22
C VAL A 282 -13.49 -7.86 -12.43
N VAL A 283 -14.21 -8.50 -13.36
CA VAL A 283 -15.65 -8.26 -13.57
C VAL A 283 -16.47 -8.69 -12.34
N SER A 284 -16.14 -9.83 -11.72
CA SER A 284 -16.76 -10.26 -10.46
C SER A 284 -16.54 -9.24 -9.34
N LEU A 285 -15.32 -8.72 -9.19
CA LEU A 285 -15.00 -7.66 -8.24
C LEU A 285 -15.79 -6.37 -8.52
N PHE A 286 -15.97 -6.02 -9.81
CA PHE A 286 -16.80 -4.89 -10.21
C PHE A 286 -18.27 -5.07 -9.80
N HIS A 287 -18.85 -6.26 -10.00
CA HIS A 287 -20.21 -6.57 -9.55
C HIS A 287 -20.35 -6.55 -8.02
N MET A 288 -19.28 -6.91 -7.29
CA MET A 288 -19.25 -6.84 -5.83
C MET A 288 -19.28 -5.37 -5.34
N VAL A 289 -18.53 -4.49 -5.99
CA VAL A 289 -18.43 -3.06 -5.61
C VAL A 289 -19.63 -2.26 -6.10
N HIS A 290 -20.21 -2.63 -7.25
CA HIS A 290 -21.41 -1.99 -7.83
C HIS A 290 -22.57 -2.98 -8.02
N PRO A 291 -23.24 -3.46 -6.93
CA PRO A 291 -24.34 -4.41 -7.02
C PRO A 291 -25.54 -3.96 -7.87
N GLN A 292 -25.70 -2.65 -8.04
CA GLN A 292 -26.80 -2.02 -8.78
C GLN A 292 -26.47 -1.79 -10.27
N SER A 293 -25.30 -2.20 -10.76
CA SER A 293 -24.98 -2.09 -12.18
C SER A 293 -25.86 -3.05 -13.00
N LYS A 294 -26.10 -2.70 -14.27
CA LYS A 294 -26.93 -3.53 -15.17
C LYS A 294 -26.29 -4.91 -15.39
N SER A 295 -24.96 -4.93 -15.53
CA SER A 295 -24.16 -6.15 -15.62
C SER A 295 -24.33 -7.04 -14.39
N ALA A 296 -24.30 -6.46 -13.19
CA ALA A 296 -24.42 -7.23 -11.95
C ALA A 296 -25.81 -7.84 -11.80
N THR A 297 -26.87 -7.11 -12.17
CA THR A 297 -28.24 -7.63 -12.13
C THR A 297 -28.43 -8.76 -13.15
N GLU A 298 -28.01 -8.56 -14.39
CA GLU A 298 -28.16 -9.55 -15.46
C GLU A 298 -27.31 -10.82 -15.18
N ALA A 299 -26.09 -10.65 -14.69
CA ALA A 299 -25.23 -11.76 -14.27
C ALA A 299 -25.85 -12.60 -13.15
N ARG A 300 -26.54 -11.96 -12.19
CA ARG A 300 -27.25 -12.66 -11.09
C ARG A 300 -28.47 -13.42 -11.61
N GLU A 301 -29.24 -12.84 -12.51
CA GLU A 301 -30.41 -13.47 -13.13
C GLU A 301 -30.02 -14.71 -13.95
N GLN A 302 -28.97 -14.58 -14.77
CA GLN A 302 -28.49 -15.66 -15.64
C GLN A 302 -27.56 -16.65 -14.92
N ARG A 303 -27.16 -16.37 -13.66
CA ARG A 303 -26.11 -17.09 -12.92
C ARG A 303 -24.85 -17.32 -13.77
N ALA A 304 -24.49 -16.28 -14.54
CA ALA A 304 -23.39 -16.34 -15.50
C ALA A 304 -22.04 -16.52 -14.78
N ALA A 305 -21.13 -17.27 -15.39
CA ALA A 305 -19.79 -17.52 -14.87
C ALA A 305 -18.75 -17.47 -16.00
N GLY A 306 -17.50 -17.19 -15.65
CA GLY A 306 -16.38 -17.21 -16.61
C GLY A 306 -16.54 -16.21 -17.75
N THR A 307 -16.50 -16.70 -18.99
CA THR A 307 -16.59 -15.88 -20.21
C THR A 307 -17.93 -15.16 -20.35
N ASP A 308 -19.01 -15.74 -19.84
CA ASP A 308 -20.35 -15.17 -19.96
C ASP A 308 -20.46 -13.88 -19.13
N LEU A 309 -19.79 -13.82 -17.96
CA LEU A 309 -19.70 -12.60 -17.15
C LEU A 309 -19.05 -11.45 -17.93
N ILE A 310 -17.97 -11.75 -18.64
CA ILE A 310 -17.22 -10.75 -19.42
C ILE A 310 -18.09 -10.26 -20.58
N LYS A 311 -18.84 -11.15 -21.22
CA LYS A 311 -19.75 -10.82 -22.32
C LYS A 311 -20.91 -9.92 -21.85
N ILE A 312 -21.55 -10.27 -20.74
CA ILE A 312 -22.62 -9.45 -20.14
C ILE A 312 -22.07 -8.06 -19.79
N TYR A 313 -20.92 -7.99 -19.11
CA TYR A 313 -20.28 -6.72 -18.79
C TYR A 313 -19.99 -5.87 -20.02
N GLY A 314 -19.44 -6.49 -21.07
CA GLY A 314 -19.13 -5.86 -22.35
C GLY A 314 -20.37 -5.24 -23.01
N GLN A 315 -21.53 -5.86 -22.89
CA GLN A 315 -22.76 -5.41 -23.54
C GLN A 315 -23.50 -4.33 -22.75
N THR A 316 -23.41 -4.35 -21.42
CA THR A 316 -24.24 -3.48 -20.57
C THR A 316 -23.52 -2.25 -20.01
N ASP A 317 -22.31 -2.41 -19.47
CA ASP A 317 -21.63 -1.37 -18.67
C ASP A 317 -20.28 -0.93 -19.25
N SER A 318 -19.72 -1.66 -20.21
CA SER A 318 -18.49 -1.26 -20.89
C SER A 318 -18.72 -0.09 -21.85
N GLN A 319 -17.79 0.89 -21.85
CA GLN A 319 -17.78 1.96 -22.84
C GLN A 319 -17.11 1.51 -24.15
N ARG A 320 -16.28 0.48 -24.08
CA ARG A 320 -15.49 -0.07 -25.19
C ARG A 320 -15.93 -1.50 -25.53
N SER A 321 -17.24 -1.72 -25.59
CA SER A 321 -17.86 -3.04 -25.86
C SER A 321 -17.23 -3.76 -27.06
N GLY A 322 -17.09 -3.06 -28.19
CA GLY A 322 -16.54 -3.65 -29.42
C GLY A 322 -15.09 -4.15 -29.28
N TYR A 323 -14.26 -3.52 -28.44
CA TYR A 323 -12.90 -4.00 -28.19
C TYR A 323 -12.90 -5.26 -27.33
N ILE A 324 -13.77 -5.34 -26.33
CA ILE A 324 -13.91 -6.51 -25.46
C ILE A 324 -14.46 -7.69 -26.25
N GLU A 325 -15.48 -7.48 -27.08
CA GLU A 325 -16.05 -8.52 -27.93
C GLU A 325 -15.04 -9.05 -28.94
N LEU A 326 -14.28 -8.15 -29.58
CA LEU A 326 -13.21 -8.55 -30.51
C LEU A 326 -12.11 -9.37 -29.80
N ALA A 327 -11.68 -8.93 -28.61
CA ALA A 327 -10.68 -9.65 -27.83
C ALA A 327 -11.18 -11.04 -27.39
N LEU A 328 -12.45 -11.15 -26.99
CA LEU A 328 -13.08 -12.43 -26.66
C LEU A 328 -13.17 -13.36 -27.88
N GLN A 329 -13.53 -12.84 -29.05
CA GLN A 329 -13.58 -13.62 -30.29
C GLN A 329 -12.20 -14.15 -30.69
N ALA A 330 -11.17 -13.29 -30.62
CA ALA A 330 -9.79 -13.67 -30.89
C ALA A 330 -9.33 -14.80 -29.96
N TYR A 331 -9.61 -14.68 -28.65
CA TYR A 331 -9.32 -15.74 -27.68
C TYR A 331 -10.05 -17.06 -27.98
N GLN A 332 -11.32 -17.00 -28.38
CA GLN A 332 -12.08 -18.21 -28.73
C GLN A 332 -11.52 -18.89 -29.99
N GLN A 333 -11.05 -18.12 -30.96
CA GLN A 333 -10.41 -18.65 -32.16
C GLN A 333 -9.07 -19.33 -31.85
N THR A 334 -8.21 -18.70 -31.05
CA THR A 334 -6.93 -19.30 -30.63
C THR A 334 -7.14 -20.58 -29.82
N LEU A 335 -8.18 -20.61 -28.96
CA LEU A 335 -8.54 -21.81 -28.22
C LEU A 335 -8.95 -22.95 -29.16
N LEU A 336 -9.79 -22.66 -30.16
CA LEU A 336 -10.23 -23.65 -31.15
C LEU A 336 -9.05 -24.21 -31.95
N GLU A 337 -8.12 -23.35 -32.38
CA GLU A 337 -6.90 -23.74 -33.10
C GLU A 337 -5.94 -24.58 -32.23
N SER A 338 -5.85 -24.30 -30.93
CA SER A 338 -5.01 -25.09 -30.01
C SER A 338 -5.60 -26.47 -29.66
N SER A 339 -6.90 -26.65 -29.90
CA SER A 339 -7.65 -27.86 -29.55
C SER A 339 -7.88 -28.82 -30.72
N GLY A 340 -7.54 -28.40 -31.94
CA GLY A 340 -7.55 -29.23 -33.16
C GLY A 340 -6.14 -29.65 -33.54
#